data_AF-A0A9Q7ZLN3-F1
#
_entry.id   AF-A0A9Q7ZLN3-F1
#
_cell.length_a   1.000
_cell.length_b   1.000
_cell.length_c   1.000
_cell.angle_alpha   90.00
_cell.angle_beta   90.00
_cell.angle_gamma   90.00
#
_symmetry.space_group_name_H-M   'P 1'
#
loop_
_entity.id
_entity.type
_entity.pdbx_description
1 polymer ?
#
loop_
_entity_poly.entity_id
_entity_poly.type
_entity_poly.pdbx_seq_one_letter_code
_entity_poly.pdbx_strand_id
1 'polypeptide(L)'
;MKRSNIVLKYAAPLMFCTFLLLSGCALFVSHYDAGAYQNFTNLKAFHLKFLEDNTAKPGNTFDETKVKATCDTGDLKFREATEYAAGKHDDSRVRAIHYLDNVFESDCRMAMKDKKLFSVVYADEKTDVVKLNYDLAIRGESSRVGSVVK
;
A
#
# COMPACT_ATOMS: atom_id res chain seq x y z
N MET A 1 13.00 -27.91 57.74
CA MET A 1 13.31 -26.90 56.69
C MET A 1 13.76 -27.60 55.41
N LYS A 2 12.89 -27.71 54.40
CA LYS A 2 13.21 -28.17 53.02
C LYS A 2 12.09 -27.68 52.08
N ARG A 3 12.06 -26.37 51.79
CA ARG A 3 11.05 -25.78 50.86
C ARG A 3 11.65 -24.91 49.75
N SER A 4 12.98 -24.79 49.64
CA SER A 4 13.62 -23.83 48.72
C SER A 4 14.03 -24.38 47.35
N ASN A 5 13.92 -25.69 47.09
CA ASN A 5 14.50 -26.30 45.87
C ASN A 5 13.50 -26.60 44.74
N ILE A 6 12.20 -26.42 44.95
CA ILE A 6 11.17 -26.70 43.92
C ILE A 6 10.90 -25.44 43.08
N VAL A 7 10.84 -24.27 43.71
CA VAL A 7 10.54 -22.99 43.03
C VAL A 7 11.63 -22.62 42.01
N LEU A 8 12.90 -22.94 42.31
CA LEU A 8 14.04 -22.63 41.42
C LEU A 8 14.09 -23.53 40.17
N LYS A 9 13.57 -24.77 40.23
CA LYS A 9 13.64 -25.74 39.12
C LYS A 9 12.69 -25.43 37.96
N TYR A 10 11.57 -24.78 38.24
CA TYR A 10 10.57 -24.42 37.23
C TYR A 10 10.65 -22.96 36.78
N ALA A 11 11.34 -22.09 37.53
CA ALA A 11 11.52 -20.69 37.16
C ALA A 11 12.39 -20.51 35.90
N ALA A 12 13.43 -21.33 35.73
CA ALA A 12 14.31 -21.28 34.57
C ALA A 12 13.63 -21.66 33.23
N PRO A 13 12.91 -22.81 33.11
CA PRO A 13 12.19 -23.14 31.88
C PRO A 13 11.02 -22.20 31.60
N LEU A 14 10.34 -21.67 32.64
CA LEU A 14 9.26 -20.70 32.46
C LEU A 14 9.80 -19.35 31.93
N MET A 15 10.94 -18.87 32.44
CA MET A 15 11.60 -17.67 31.91
C MET A 15 12.08 -17.87 30.47
N PHE A 16 12.62 -19.05 30.14
CA PHE A 16 13.05 -19.36 28.78
C PHE A 16 11.88 -19.40 27.81
N CYS A 17 10.74 -19.99 28.20
CA CYS A 17 9.51 -19.95 27.40
C CYS A 17 9.00 -18.52 27.19
N THR A 18 8.99 -17.66 28.23
CA THR A 18 8.59 -16.26 28.06
C THR A 18 9.54 -15.47 27.16
N PHE A 19 10.84 -15.75 27.22
CA PHE A 19 11.82 -15.07 26.36
C PHE A 19 11.66 -15.48 24.89
N LEU A 20 11.43 -16.77 24.63
CA LEU A 20 11.13 -17.28 23.28
C LEU A 20 9.83 -16.67 22.72
N LEU A 21 8.77 -16.59 23.53
CA LEU A 21 7.49 -15.99 23.14
C LEU A 21 7.62 -14.49 22.84
N LEU A 22 8.39 -13.75 23.64
CA LEU A 22 8.63 -12.31 23.42
C LEU A 22 9.55 -12.04 22.21
N SER A 23 10.56 -12.88 21.99
CA SER A 23 11.41 -12.79 20.79
C SER A 23 10.68 -13.13 19.50
N GLY A 24 9.65 -13.98 19.58
CA GLY A 24 8.79 -14.31 18.44
C GLY A 24 8.02 -13.10 17.93
N CYS A 25 7.46 -12.28 18.82
CA CYS A 25 6.72 -11.07 18.42
C CYS A 25 7.60 -10.04 17.68
N ALA A 26 8.89 -9.96 18.00
CA ALA A 26 9.83 -9.06 17.32
C ALA A 26 10.13 -9.49 15.87
N LEU A 27 9.93 -10.76 15.53
CA LEU A 27 10.12 -11.27 14.17
C LEU A 27 8.94 -10.97 13.24
N PHE A 28 7.78 -10.57 13.78
CA PHE A 28 6.58 -10.28 13.00
C PHE A 28 6.23 -8.78 12.94
N VAL A 29 7.07 -7.91 13.50
CA VAL A 29 6.87 -6.47 13.40
C VAL A 29 7.59 -5.93 12.17
N SER A 30 6.81 -5.39 11.25
CA SER A 30 7.36 -4.66 10.12
C SER A 30 7.67 -3.22 10.55
N HIS A 31 8.85 -2.72 10.20
CA HIS A 31 9.27 -1.36 10.49
C HIS A 31 8.74 -0.36 9.47
N TYR A 32 8.48 0.87 9.92
CA TYR A 32 8.19 1.99 9.05
C TYR A 32 9.32 2.23 8.05
N ASP A 33 8.96 2.51 6.81
CA ASP A 33 9.88 2.87 5.74
C ASP A 33 9.37 4.11 5.00
N ALA A 34 10.16 5.19 5.07
CA ALA A 34 9.81 6.46 4.45
C ALA A 34 9.74 6.40 2.91
N GLY A 35 10.52 5.50 2.29
CA GLY A 35 10.46 5.26 0.85
C GLY A 35 9.16 4.57 0.45
N ALA A 36 8.73 3.56 1.22
CA ALA A 36 7.43 2.91 1.01
C ALA A 36 6.27 3.90 1.21
N TYR A 37 6.32 4.73 2.25
CA TYR A 37 5.35 5.81 2.47
C TYR A 37 5.29 6.75 1.25
N GLN A 38 6.45 7.19 0.76
CA GLN A 38 6.54 8.06 -0.41
C GLN A 38 6.01 7.38 -1.69
N ASN A 39 6.23 6.08 -1.85
CA ASN A 39 5.69 5.32 -2.98
C ASN A 39 4.16 5.32 -2.94
N PHE A 40 3.54 5.05 -1.79
CA PHE A 40 2.08 5.10 -1.66
C PHE A 40 1.51 6.49 -1.93
N THR A 41 2.15 7.56 -1.43
CA THR A 41 1.67 8.93 -1.67
C THR A 41 1.83 9.34 -3.14
N ASN A 42 2.93 8.97 -3.78
CA ASN A 42 3.17 9.22 -5.20
C ASN A 42 2.17 8.48 -6.09
N LEU A 43 1.94 7.19 -5.83
CA LEU A 43 0.95 6.40 -6.56
C LEU A 43 -0.47 6.95 -6.38
N LYS A 44 -0.83 7.37 -5.15
CA LYS A 44 -2.10 8.04 -4.88
C LYS A 44 -2.26 9.28 -5.75
N ALA A 45 -1.29 10.18 -5.72
CA ALA A 45 -1.34 11.41 -6.49
C ALA A 45 -1.45 11.13 -8.00
N PHE A 46 -0.70 10.16 -8.50
CA PHE A 46 -0.71 9.76 -9.90
C PHE A 46 -2.07 9.21 -10.34
N HIS A 47 -2.65 8.28 -9.57
CA HIS A 47 -3.93 7.67 -9.90
C HIS A 47 -5.08 8.68 -9.84
N LEU A 48 -5.09 9.55 -8.82
CA LEU A 48 -6.10 10.62 -8.73
C LEU A 48 -5.98 11.60 -9.89
N LYS A 49 -4.76 11.97 -10.28
CA LYS A 49 -4.53 12.79 -11.46
C LYS A 49 -5.00 12.10 -12.74
N PHE A 50 -4.78 10.80 -12.88
CA PHE A 50 -5.30 10.04 -14.01
C PHE A 50 -6.83 10.13 -14.11
N LEU A 51 -7.56 9.95 -13.00
CA LEU A 51 -9.01 10.11 -13.00
C LEU A 51 -9.41 11.54 -13.39
N GLU A 52 -8.77 12.54 -12.78
CA GLU A 52 -9.05 13.95 -13.04
C GLU A 52 -8.83 14.34 -14.51
N ASP A 53 -7.69 13.95 -15.09
CA ASP A 53 -7.28 14.29 -16.45
C ASP A 53 -8.16 13.59 -17.50
N ASN A 54 -8.76 12.45 -17.14
CA ASN A 54 -9.64 11.66 -18.02
C ASN A 54 -11.13 11.82 -17.69
N THR A 55 -11.50 12.83 -16.90
CA THR A 55 -12.91 13.18 -16.64
C THR A 55 -13.43 14.21 -17.65
N ALA A 56 -14.71 14.06 -18.02
CA ALA A 56 -15.40 14.98 -18.91
C ALA A 56 -15.46 16.38 -18.28
N LYS A 57 -14.83 17.36 -18.94
CA LYS A 57 -14.83 18.78 -18.58
C LYS A 57 -14.98 19.61 -19.86
N PRO A 58 -15.53 20.84 -19.80
CA PRO A 58 -15.61 21.71 -20.98
C PRO A 58 -14.23 21.86 -21.64
N GLY A 59 -14.16 21.59 -22.95
CA GLY A 59 -12.91 21.68 -23.72
C GLY A 59 -11.99 20.45 -23.67
N ASN A 60 -12.29 19.43 -22.86
CA ASN A 60 -11.54 18.17 -22.89
C ASN A 60 -12.11 17.22 -23.95
N THR A 61 -11.23 16.61 -24.72
CA THR A 61 -11.54 15.52 -25.64
C THR A 61 -10.75 14.28 -25.25
N PHE A 62 -11.32 13.10 -25.48
CA PHE A 62 -10.59 11.85 -25.28
C PHE A 62 -9.41 11.78 -26.25
N ASP A 63 -8.23 11.44 -25.73
CA ASP A 63 -7.00 11.21 -26.50
C ASP A 63 -6.45 9.84 -26.13
N GLU A 64 -6.65 8.87 -27.03
CA GLU A 64 -6.23 7.48 -26.85
C GLU A 64 -4.71 7.36 -26.62
N THR A 65 -3.92 8.18 -27.31
CA THR A 65 -2.46 8.13 -27.21
C THR A 65 -2.02 8.62 -25.82
N LYS A 66 -2.63 9.72 -25.36
CA LYS A 66 -2.35 10.27 -24.03
C LYS A 66 -2.80 9.31 -22.91
N VAL A 67 -3.99 8.72 -23.03
CA VAL A 67 -4.49 7.73 -22.05
C VAL A 67 -3.55 6.54 -21.99
N LYS A 68 -3.18 5.97 -23.15
CA LYS A 68 -2.26 4.84 -23.21
C LYS A 68 -0.90 5.17 -22.59
N ALA A 69 -0.30 6.31 -22.95
CA ALA A 69 0.98 6.74 -22.39
C ALA A 69 0.93 6.92 -20.86
N THR A 70 -0.20 7.41 -20.34
CA THR A 70 -0.41 7.55 -18.89
C THR A 70 -0.55 6.20 -18.22
N CYS A 71 -1.26 5.25 -18.84
CA CYS A 71 -1.37 3.87 -18.35
C CYS A 71 -0.02 3.14 -18.35
N ASP A 72 0.76 3.25 -19.43
CA ASP A 72 2.12 2.67 -19.51
C ASP A 72 3.05 3.28 -18.44
N THR A 73 2.91 4.60 -18.18
CA THR A 73 3.66 5.28 -17.11
C THR A 73 3.23 4.78 -15.73
N GLY A 74 1.94 4.53 -15.54
CA GLY A 74 1.40 3.97 -14.30
C GLY A 74 1.93 2.57 -14.03
N ASP A 75 1.90 1.67 -15.03
CA ASP A 75 2.49 0.32 -14.95
C ASP A 75 3.93 0.39 -14.43
N LEU A 76 4.76 1.24 -15.05
CA LEU A 76 6.15 1.41 -14.62
C LEU A 76 6.25 1.84 -13.15
N LYS A 77 5.43 2.80 -12.70
CA LYS A 77 5.44 3.28 -11.31
C LYS A 77 5.03 2.20 -10.31
N PHE A 78 4.02 1.40 -10.64
CA PHE A 78 3.59 0.29 -9.78
C PHE A 78 4.66 -0.80 -9.71
N ARG A 79 5.32 -1.09 -10.83
CA ARG A 79 6.44 -2.03 -10.88
C ARG A 79 7.63 -1.54 -10.05
N GLU A 80 8.02 -0.28 -10.19
CA GLU A 80 9.09 0.33 -9.37
C GLU A 80 8.79 0.25 -7.87
N ALA A 81 7.55 0.57 -7.46
CA ALA A 81 7.13 0.45 -6.07
C ALA A 81 7.14 -1.02 -5.58
N THR A 82 6.73 -1.95 -6.45
CA THR A 82 6.73 -3.39 -6.15
C THR A 82 8.16 -3.92 -5.99
N GLU A 83 9.06 -3.59 -6.91
CA GLU A 83 10.49 -3.95 -6.83
C GLU A 83 11.13 -3.36 -5.57
N TYR A 84 10.80 -2.12 -5.21
CA TYR A 84 11.25 -1.52 -3.95
C TYR A 84 10.80 -2.36 -2.74
N ALA A 85 9.51 -2.71 -2.66
CA ALA A 85 8.97 -3.50 -1.56
C ALA A 85 9.55 -4.93 -1.51
N ALA A 86 9.72 -5.55 -2.67
CA ALA A 86 10.32 -6.87 -2.81
C ALA A 86 11.80 -6.86 -2.39
N GLY A 87 12.57 -5.85 -2.78
CA GLY A 87 13.96 -5.64 -2.34
C GLY A 87 14.10 -5.37 -0.84
N LYS A 88 13.02 -4.97 -0.16
CA LYS A 88 12.92 -4.86 1.30
C LYS A 88 12.42 -6.15 1.98
N HIS A 89 12.13 -7.20 1.20
CA HIS A 89 11.54 -8.45 1.66
C HIS A 89 10.22 -8.24 2.43
N ASP A 90 9.40 -7.30 1.97
CA ASP A 90 8.12 -6.97 2.62
C ASP A 90 6.92 -7.38 1.78
N ASP A 91 6.49 -8.63 1.94
CA ASP A 91 5.36 -9.19 1.21
C ASP A 91 4.05 -8.46 1.50
N SER A 92 3.92 -7.83 2.67
CA SER A 92 2.71 -7.08 3.02
C SER A 92 2.59 -5.81 2.18
N ARG A 93 3.71 -5.12 1.93
CA ARG A 93 3.78 -3.96 1.02
C ARG A 93 3.56 -4.39 -0.43
N VAL A 94 4.21 -5.48 -0.87
CA VAL A 94 4.00 -6.03 -2.22
C VAL A 94 2.52 -6.31 -2.47
N ARG A 95 1.82 -6.96 -1.54
CA ARG A 95 0.38 -7.23 -1.66
C ARG A 95 -0.46 -5.95 -1.70
N ALA A 96 -0.14 -4.95 -0.88
CA ALA A 96 -0.85 -3.67 -0.88
C ALA A 96 -0.69 -2.94 -2.23
N ILE A 97 0.53 -2.91 -2.77
CA ILE A 97 0.81 -2.29 -4.07
C ILE A 97 0.08 -3.03 -5.18
N HIS A 98 0.11 -4.37 -5.20
CA HIS A 98 -0.61 -5.17 -6.18
C HIS A 98 -2.14 -4.94 -6.14
N TYR A 99 -2.72 -4.76 -4.95
CA TYR A 99 -4.14 -4.41 -4.86
C TYR A 99 -4.44 -3.05 -5.51
N LEU A 100 -3.61 -2.04 -5.23
CA LEU A 100 -3.77 -0.70 -5.79
C LEU A 100 -3.54 -0.69 -7.31
N ASP A 101 -2.57 -1.46 -7.79
CA ASP A 101 -2.25 -1.65 -9.19
C ASP A 101 -3.44 -2.23 -9.97
N ASN A 102 -4.05 -3.31 -9.45
CA ASN A 102 -5.25 -3.90 -10.04
C ASN A 102 -6.41 -2.91 -10.19
N VAL A 103 -6.57 -1.99 -9.23
CA VAL A 103 -7.58 -0.92 -9.33
C VAL A 103 -7.21 0.06 -10.44
N PHE A 104 -5.95 0.49 -10.51
CA PHE A 104 -5.47 1.39 -11.56
C PHE A 104 -5.58 0.77 -12.95
N GLU A 105 -5.14 -0.47 -13.13
CA GLU A 105 -5.28 -1.19 -14.40
C GLU A 105 -6.75 -1.31 -14.82
N SER A 106 -7.65 -1.56 -13.87
CA SER A 106 -9.09 -1.62 -14.15
C SER A 106 -9.61 -0.29 -14.70
N ASP A 107 -9.12 0.83 -14.16
CA ASP A 107 -9.52 2.16 -14.63
C ASP A 107 -8.91 2.48 -16.00
N CYS A 108 -7.66 2.08 -16.24
CA CYS A 108 -7.02 2.13 -17.55
C CYS A 108 -7.80 1.33 -18.60
N ARG A 109 -8.19 0.09 -18.29
CA ARG A 109 -9.02 -0.73 -19.17
C ARG A 109 -10.36 -0.06 -19.46
N MET A 110 -10.98 0.58 -18.46
CA MET A 110 -12.27 1.26 -18.65
C MET A 110 -12.12 2.50 -19.55
N ALA A 111 -11.12 3.34 -19.32
CA ALA A 111 -10.83 4.50 -20.15
C ALA A 111 -10.60 4.11 -21.62
N MET A 112 -9.87 3.03 -21.85
CA MET A 112 -9.54 2.54 -23.19
C MET A 112 -10.70 1.80 -23.88
N LYS A 113 -11.54 1.08 -23.13
CA LYS A 113 -12.64 0.28 -23.70
C LYS A 113 -13.70 1.15 -24.38
N ASP A 114 -14.12 2.20 -23.70
CA ASP A 114 -15.23 3.04 -24.16
C ASP A 114 -14.75 4.22 -25.02
N LYS A 115 -13.43 4.41 -25.14
CA LYS A 115 -12.76 5.50 -25.87
C LYS A 115 -13.39 6.88 -25.61
N LYS A 116 -13.76 7.11 -24.36
CA LYS A 116 -14.45 8.32 -23.91
C LYS A 116 -13.92 8.74 -22.55
N LEU A 117 -14.05 10.02 -22.26
CA LEU A 117 -13.80 10.55 -20.92
C LEU A 117 -14.80 9.96 -19.93
N PHE A 118 -14.36 9.77 -18.70
CA PHE A 118 -15.23 9.40 -17.60
C PHE A 118 -16.32 10.44 -17.40
N SER A 119 -17.53 9.98 -17.04
CA SER A 119 -18.55 10.91 -16.57
C SER A 119 -18.08 11.51 -15.24
N VAL A 120 -18.51 12.74 -14.95
CA VAL A 120 -18.21 13.41 -13.68
C VAL A 120 -18.66 12.55 -12.50
N VAL A 121 -19.87 11.99 -12.57
CA VAL A 121 -20.41 11.10 -11.53
C VAL A 121 -19.52 9.88 -11.30
N TYR A 122 -19.11 9.19 -12.37
CA TYR A 122 -18.22 8.03 -12.23
C TYR A 122 -16.87 8.44 -11.63
N ALA A 123 -16.29 9.55 -12.10
CA ALA A 123 -15.00 10.03 -11.62
C ALA A 123 -15.03 10.43 -10.14
N ASP A 124 -16.11 11.05 -9.67
CA ASP A 124 -16.28 11.44 -8.27
C ASP A 124 -16.40 10.21 -7.37
N GLU A 125 -17.30 9.28 -7.69
CA GLU A 125 -17.47 8.02 -6.95
C GLU A 125 -16.15 7.23 -6.90
N LYS A 126 -15.47 7.15 -8.05
CA LYS A 126 -14.22 6.41 -8.16
C LYS A 126 -13.09 7.10 -7.39
N THR A 127 -13.04 8.43 -7.42
CA THR A 127 -12.07 9.23 -6.67
C THR A 127 -12.14 8.94 -5.18
N ASP A 128 -13.33 8.82 -4.60
CA ASP A 128 -13.49 8.54 -3.18
C ASP A 128 -13.01 7.14 -2.80
N VAL A 129 -13.33 6.13 -3.63
CA VAL A 129 -12.83 4.76 -3.45
C VAL A 129 -11.31 4.70 -3.56
N VAL A 130 -10.74 5.34 -4.58
CA VAL A 130 -9.29 5.37 -4.79
C VAL A 130 -8.59 6.08 -3.63
N LYS A 131 -9.09 7.25 -3.20
CA LYS A 131 -8.56 7.96 -2.02
C LYS A 131 -8.53 7.05 -0.79
N LEU A 132 -9.65 6.40 -0.49
CA LEU A 132 -9.77 5.52 0.68
C LEU A 132 -8.74 4.38 0.63
N ASN A 133 -8.61 3.69 -0.51
CA ASN A 133 -7.69 2.57 -0.65
C ASN A 133 -6.23 2.98 -0.42
N TYR A 134 -5.80 4.11 -0.99
CA TYR A 134 -4.47 4.64 -0.72
C TYR A 134 -4.31 5.12 0.71
N ASP A 135 -5.33 5.78 1.29
CA ASP A 135 -5.27 6.23 2.69
C ASP A 135 -5.14 5.07 3.66
N LEU A 136 -5.77 3.93 3.38
CA LEU A 136 -5.58 2.71 4.16
C LEU A 136 -4.15 2.17 4.03
N ALA A 137 -3.58 2.14 2.83
CA ALA A 137 -2.18 1.71 2.63
C ALA A 137 -1.18 2.64 3.34
N ILE A 138 -1.37 3.95 3.21
CA ILE A 138 -0.56 4.99 3.86
C ILE A 138 -0.66 4.89 5.38
N ARG A 139 -1.88 4.80 5.93
CA ARG A 139 -2.09 4.60 7.38
C ARG A 139 -1.48 3.28 7.86
N GLY A 140 -1.59 2.22 7.05
CA GLY A 140 -0.95 0.93 7.30
C GLY A 140 0.57 1.09 7.46
N GLU A 141 1.21 1.82 6.55
CA GLU A 141 2.62 2.17 6.64
C GLU A 141 2.94 3.01 7.89
N SER A 142 2.16 4.06 8.17
CA SER A 142 2.32 4.91 9.35
C SER A 142 2.05 4.21 10.69
N SER A 143 1.35 3.07 10.69
CA SER A 143 1.09 2.27 11.89
C SER A 143 2.24 1.32 12.26
N ARG A 144 3.26 1.21 11.40
CA ARG A 144 4.41 0.34 11.59
C ARG A 144 5.35 0.83 12.69
N VAL A 145 6.09 -0.10 13.28
CA VAL A 145 7.04 0.19 14.37
C VAL A 145 8.12 1.15 13.89
N GLY A 146 8.39 2.20 14.66
CA GLY A 146 9.38 3.23 14.33
C GLY A 146 8.85 4.36 13.44
N SER A 147 7.54 4.38 13.17
CA SER A 147 6.87 5.56 12.62
C SER A 147 6.97 6.73 13.61
N VAL A 148 7.35 7.91 13.10
CA VAL A 148 7.29 9.15 13.90
C VAL A 148 5.84 9.58 13.93
N VAL A 149 5.11 9.14 14.95
CA VAL A 149 3.76 9.62 15.23
C VAL A 149 3.86 11.13 15.49
N LYS A 150 3.28 11.93 14.60
CA LYS A 150 3.04 13.35 14.85
C LYS A 150 1.69 13.54 15.52
#